data_AF-A0A519UB46-F1
#
_entry.id   AF-A0A519UB46-F1
#
_cell.length_a   1.000
_cell.length_b   1.000
_cell.length_c   1.000
_cell.angle_alpha   90.00
_cell.angle_beta   90.00
_cell.angle_gamma   90.00
#
_symmetry.space_group_name_H-M   'P 1'
#
loop_
_entity.id
_entity.type
_entity.pdbx_description
1 polymer ?
#
loop_
_entity_poly.entity_id
_entity_poly.type
_entity_poly.pdbx_seq_one_letter_code
_entity_poly.pdbx_strand_id
1 'polypeptide(L)' 'EEEASMMWGDMGRLYFWINRADLARRDFSQVWQLLQCY' A
#
# COMPACT_ATOMS: atom_id res chain seq x y z
N GLU A 1 -14.52 -3.70 0.15
CA GLU A 1 -14.04 -2.31 0.08
C GLU A 1 -14.88 -1.35 0.95
N GLU A 2 -16.13 -1.65 1.28
CA GLU A 2 -16.98 -0.72 2.06
C GLU A 2 -16.91 -0.85 3.60
N GLU A 3 -16.30 -1.89 4.16
CA GLU A 3 -16.30 -2.10 5.63
C GLU A 3 -15.47 -1.08 6.42
N ALA A 4 -14.46 -0.46 5.80
CA ALA A 4 -13.50 0.39 6.49
C ALA A 4 -13.71 1.90 6.27
N SER A 5 -14.71 2.30 5.46
CA SER A 5 -15.00 3.70 5.10
C SER A 5 -13.78 4.52 4.66
N MET A 6 -12.78 3.86 4.05
CA MET A 6 -11.56 4.52 3.60
C MET A 6 -11.77 5.14 2.22
N MET A 7 -11.34 6.39 2.06
CA MET A 7 -11.46 7.16 0.82
C MET A 7 -10.06 7.48 0.30
N TRP A 8 -9.75 7.00 -0.91
CA TRP A 8 -8.45 7.22 -1.54
C TRP A 8 -8.66 7.87 -2.91
N GLY A 9 -8.88 9.18 -2.94
CA GLY A 9 -9.24 9.88 -4.18
C GLY A 9 -10.61 9.45 -4.72
N ASP A 10 -10.75 9.43 -6.05
CA ASP A 10 -11.94 8.94 -6.75
C ASP A 10 -11.82 7.43 -7.03
N MET A 11 -12.43 6.63 -6.14
CA MET A 11 -12.37 5.15 -6.18
C MET A 11 -10.94 4.58 -6.29
N GLY A 12 -9.95 5.26 -5.70
CA GLY A 12 -8.56 4.88 -5.82
C GLY A 12 -8.15 3.72 -4.91
N ARG A 13 -6.93 3.21 -5.15
CA ARG A 13 -6.34 2.07 -4.46
C ARG A 13 -4.93 2.40 -3.98
N LEU A 14 -4.63 1.97 -2.75
CA LEU A 14 -3.28 1.99 -2.21
C LEU A 14 -2.60 0.65 -2.46
N TYR A 15 -1.38 0.71 -2.99
CA TYR A 15 -0.50 -0.43 -3.15
C TYR A 15 0.75 -0.23 -2.28
N PHE A 16 1.23 -1.34 -1.75
CA PHE A 16 2.48 -1.40 -1.03
C PHE A 16 3.35 -2.47 -1.67
N TRP A 17 4.58 -2.10 -2.00
CA TRP A 17 5.58 -3.02 -2.53
C TRP A 17 6.76 -3.10 -1.59
N ILE A 18 7.27 -4.32 -1.39
CA ILE A 18 8.42 -4.59 -0.54
C ILE A 18 9.31 -5.63 -1.20
N ASN A 19 10.63 -5.46 -1.08
CA ASN A 19 11.56 -6.51 -1.48
C ASN A 19 11.42 -7.73 -0.54
N ARG A 20 11.52 -8.94 -1.09
CA ARG A 20 11.37 -10.19 -0.32
C ARG A 20 12.38 -10.33 0.83
N ALA A 21 13.60 -9.83 0.64
CA ALA A 21 14.64 -9.89 1.67
C ALA A 21 14.31 -8.99 2.87
N ASP A 22 13.78 -7.79 2.60
CA ASP A 22 13.33 -6.86 3.64
C ASP A 22 12.11 -7.41 4.39
N LEU A 23 11.16 -8.00 3.66
CA LEU A 23 10.01 -8.69 4.26
C LEU A 23 10.45 -9.84 5.18
N ALA A 24 11.43 -10.66 4.75
CA ALA A 24 11.93 -11.78 5.55
C ALA A 24 12.58 -11.29 6.87
N ARG A 25 13.23 -10.12 6.83
CA ARG A 25 13.80 -9.47 8.02
C ARG A 25 12.76 -8.68 8.85
N ARG A 26 11.52 -8.56 8.36
CA ARG A 26 10.47 -7.70 8.92
C ARG A 26 10.90 -6.23 8.96
N ASP A 27 11.75 -5.84 8.03
CA ASP A 27 12.18 -4.45 7.87
C ASP A 27 11.26 -3.78 6.86
N PHE A 28 10.44 -2.85 7.34
CA PHE A 28 9.48 -2.11 6.51
C PHE A 28 9.97 -0.69 6.17
N SER A 29 11.21 -0.33 6.52
CA SER A 29 11.76 1.00 6.26
C SER A 29 11.84 1.35 4.78
N GLN A 30 11.97 0.34 3.91
CA GLN A 30 12.12 0.48 2.47
C GLN A 30 10.86 0.08 1.68
N VAL A 31 9.68 0.08 2.30
CA VAL A 31 8.41 -0.18 1.60
C VAL A 31 8.07 0.98 0.67
N TRP A 32 7.66 0.67 -0.55
CA TRP A 32 7.17 1.65 -1.51
C TRP A 32 5.66 1.72 -1.44
N GLN A 33 5.13 2.92 -1.23
CA GLN A 33 3.69 3.19 -1.26
C GLN A 33 3.32 3.89 -2.56
N LEU A 34 2.23 3.44 -3.18
CA LEU A 34 1.65 4.07 -4.36
C LEU A 34 0.15 4.26 -4.19
N LEU A 35 -0.36 5.43 -4.58
CA LEU A 35 -1.78 5.70 -4.75
C LEU A 35 -2.10 5.71 -6.25
N GLN A 36 -3.00 4.82 -6.67
CA GLN A 36 -3.62 4.85 -7.98
C GLN A 36 -5.01 5.47 -7.85
N CYS A 37 -5.30 6.51 -8.64
CA CYS A 37 -6.60 7.19 -8.71
C CYS A 37 -6.85 7.62 -10.17
N TYR A 38 -8.13 7.77 -10.55
CA TYR A 38 -8.55 8.35 -11.83
C TYR A 38 -8.29 9.86 -11.89
#